data_AF-A0A956P9J3-F1
#
_entry.id   AF-A0A956P9J3-F1
#
_cell.length_a   1.000
_cell.length_b   1.000
_cell.length_c   1.000
_cell.angle_alpha   90.00
_cell.angle_beta   90.00
_cell.angle_gamma   90.00
#
_symmetry.space_group_name_H-M   'P 1'
#
loop_
_entity.id
_entity.type
_entity.pdbx_description
1 polymer ?
#
loop_
_entity_poly.entity_id
_entity_poly.type
_entity_poly.pdbx_seq_one_letter_code
_entity_poly.pdbx_strand_id
1 'polypeptide(L)' 'MSTTHKSLCFLCEASCGLEVTLDEGRVARIEGDKDDPLSHGYICPKGAA' A
#
# COMPACT_ATOMS: atom_id res chain seq x y z
N MET A 1 11.27 -2.18 15.08
CA MET A 1 9.92 -2.48 15.64
C MET A 1 8.94 -2.15 14.54
N SER A 2 8.31 -3.16 13.94
CA SER A 2 7.60 -3.00 12.67
C SER A 2 6.14 -2.61 12.88
N THR A 3 5.65 -1.57 12.20
CA THR A 3 4.25 -1.15 12.21
C THR A 3 3.69 -1.13 10.80
N THR A 4 2.43 -1.54 10.62
CA THR A 4 1.75 -1.50 9.31
C THR A 4 0.64 -0.46 9.35
N HIS A 5 0.55 0.35 8.30
CA HIS A 5 -0.44 1.41 8.13
C HIS A 5 -1.18 1.21 6.82
N LYS A 6 -2.48 1.50 6.82
CA LYS A 6 -3.29 1.55 5.59
C LYS A 6 -3.19 2.94 4.97
N SER A 7 -3.04 3.01 3.65
CA SER A 7 -2.98 4.26 2.88
C SER A 7 -3.57 4.06 1.47
N LEU A 8 -3.65 5.14 0.69
CA LEU A 8 -4.06 5.07 -0.71
C LEU A 8 -2.88 5.46 -1.61
N CYS A 9 -2.81 4.85 -2.79
CA CYS A 9 -1.86 5.21 -3.82
C CYS A 9 -2.32 6.46 -4.58
N PHE A 10 -1.53 7.54 -4.56
CA PHE A 10 -1.86 8.81 -5.24
C PHE A 10 -1.19 8.99 -6.62
N LEU A 11 -0.69 7.91 -7.23
CA LEU A 11 0.02 8.00 -8.52
C LEU A 11 -0.90 8.08 -9.74
N CYS A 12 -2.15 7.67 -9.60
CA CYS A 12 -3.20 7.83 -10.61
C CYS A 12 -4.56 7.88 -9.92
N GLU A 13 -5.58 8.17 -10.69
CA GLU A 13 -6.95 8.39 -10.25
C GLU A 13 -7.59 7.13 -9.66
N ALA A 14 -7.04 5.95 -9.97
CA ALA A 14 -7.51 4.67 -9.44
C ALA A 14 -7.41 4.55 -7.91
N SER A 15 -6.56 5.33 -7.23
CA SER A 15 -6.53 5.41 -5.76
C SER A 15 -6.50 4.05 -5.04
N CYS A 16 -5.70 3.09 -5.53
CA CYS A 16 -5.64 1.73 -4.96
C CYS A 16 -5.26 1.73 -3.47
N GLY A 17 -5.91 0.88 -2.67
CA GLY A 17 -5.57 0.69 -1.26
C GLY A 17 -4.22 0.00 -1.06
N LEU A 18 -3.45 0.49 -0.09
CA LEU A 18 -2.10 0.02 0.25
C LEU A 18 -1.99 -0.32 1.73
N GLU A 19 -1.18 -1.34 2.02
CA GLU A 19 -0.62 -1.59 3.34
C GLU A 19 0.89 -1.29 3.29
N VAL A 20 1.32 -0.33 4.12
CA VAL A 20 2.72 0.12 4.20
C VAL A 20 3.28 -0.30 5.54
N THR A 21 4.28 -1.16 5.51
CA THR A 21 5.02 -1.58 6.69
C THR A 21 6.25 -0.71 6.87
N LEU A 22 6.34 -0.08 8.03
CA LEU A 22 7.48 0.69 8.49
C LEU A 22 8.31 -0.16 9.46
N ASP A 23 9.62 -0.19 9.28
CA ASP A 23 10.55 -0.66 10.29
C ASP A 23 11.56 0.46 10.59
N GLU A 24 11.71 0.78 11.86
CA GLU A 24 12.57 1.87 12.35
C GLU A 24 12.33 3.21 11.62
N GLY A 25 11.06 3.49 11.30
CA GLY A 25 10.63 4.71 10.62
C GLY A 25 10.92 4.74 9.11
N ARG A 26 11.41 3.64 8.53
CA ARG A 26 11.64 3.49 7.09
C ARG A 26 10.63 2.54 6.49
N VAL A 27 10.24 2.80 5.24
CA VAL A 27 9.40 1.87 4.47
C VAL A 27 10.18 0.59 4.22
N ALA A 28 9.71 -0.51 4.80
CA ALA A 28 10.27 -1.83 4.63
C ALA A 28 9.51 -2.66 3.59
N ARG A 29 8.20 -2.45 3.46
CA ARG A 29 7.34 -3.17 2.52
C ARG A 29 6.11 -2.35 2.14
N ILE A 30 5.69 -2.48 0.88
CA ILE A 30 4.43 -1.96 0.37
C ILE A 30 3.67 -3.14 -0.26
N GLU A 31 2.42 -3.32 0.11
CA GLU A 31 1.51 -4.31 -0.44
C GLU A 31 0.15 -3.69 -0.76
N GLY A 32 -0.66 -4.36 -1.56
CA GLY A 32 -2.05 -3.96 -1.74
C GLY A 32 -2.90 -4.34 -0.54
N ASP A 33 -3.78 -3.44 -0.10
CA ASP A 33 -4.76 -3.72 0.94
C ASP A 33 -5.83 -4.68 0.41
N LYS A 34 -5.86 -5.91 0.96
CA LYS A 34 -6.82 -6.95 0.54
C LYS A 34 -8.26 -6.60 0.90
N ASP A 35 -8.46 -5.71 1.87
CA ASP A 35 -9.78 -5.26 2.30
C ASP A 35 -10.26 -4.02 1.51
N ASP A 36 -9.43 -3.45 0.65
CA ASP A 36 -9.82 -2.29 -0.15
C ASP A 36 -10.91 -2.69 -1.16
N PRO A 37 -12.09 -2.05 -1.13
CA PRO A 37 -13.26 -2.48 -1.91
C PRO A 37 -13.09 -2.26 -3.43
N LEU A 38 -12.11 -1.47 -3.84
CA LEU A 38 -11.85 -1.19 -5.24
C LEU A 38 -10.81 -2.16 -5.79
N SER A 39 -9.65 -2.21 -5.14
CA SER A 39 -8.47 -2.92 -5.63
C SER A 39 -8.37 -4.37 -5.15
N HIS A 40 -9.00 -4.72 -4.02
CA HIS A 40 -8.98 -6.07 -3.45
C HIS A 40 -7.56 -6.64 -3.30
N GLY A 41 -6.60 -5.79 -2.94
CA GLY A 41 -5.19 -6.14 -2.81
C GLY A 41 -4.40 -6.16 -4.13
N TYR A 42 -5.02 -5.90 -5.27
CA TYR A 42 -4.32 -5.78 -6.54
C TYR A 42 -3.71 -4.38 -6.71
N ILE A 43 -2.39 -4.32 -6.91
CA ILE A 43 -1.68 -3.08 -7.20
C ILE A 43 -0.84 -3.23 -8.48
N CYS A 44 -0.74 -2.17 -9.26
CA CYS A 44 0.11 -2.15 -10.44
C CYS A 44 1.59 -1.95 -10.06
N PRO A 45 2.55 -2.18 -10.99
CA PRO A 45 3.97 -1.97 -10.72
C PRO A 45 4.34 -0.57 -10.22
N LYS A 46 3.51 0.46 -10.50
CA LYS A 46 3.71 1.81 -9.95
C LYS A 46 3.54 1.87 -8.43
N GLY A 47 2.57 1.12 -7.90
CA GLY A 47 2.27 1.11 -6.46
C GLY A 47 3.14 0.12 -5.67
N ALA A 48 3.77 -0.84 -6.36
CA ALA A 48 4.66 -1.84 -5.77
C ALA A 48 6.14 -1.42 -5.78
N ALA A 49 6.44 -0.22 -6.31
CA ALA A 49 7.80 0.31 -6.49
C ALA A 49 8.32 1.03 -5.25
#